data_AF-A0A7C2LY02-F1
#
_entry.id   AF-A0A7C2LY02-F1
#
_cell.length_a   1.000
_cell.length_b   1.000
_cell.length_c   1.000
_cell.angle_alpha   90.00
_cell.angle_beta   90.00
_cell.angle_gamma   90.00
#
_symmetry.space_group_name_H-M   'P 1'
#
loop_
_entity.id
_entity.type
_entity.pdbx_description
1 polymer ?
#
loop_
_entity_poly.entity_id
_entity_poly.type
_entity_poly.pdbx_seq_one_letter_code
_entity_poly.pdbx_strand_id
1 'polypeptide(L)'
;MLRSTLIGVVALGLMAGAALAQGKMDCGKAYKGFWEKLDREKYAKISAEQLAGISRLALRAYDACQAGDEQDARALFERLDKMKF
;
A
#
# COMPACT_ATOMS: atom_id res chain seq x y z
N MET A 1 22.85 51.90 -6.40
CA MET A 1 21.86 51.34 -7.36
C MET A 1 21.40 50.01 -6.81
N LEU A 2 20.15 49.97 -6.33
CA LEU A 2 19.54 48.83 -5.67
C LEU A 2 18.66 48.10 -6.70
N ARG A 3 19.09 46.94 -7.22
CA ARG A 3 18.22 46.03 -7.99
C ARG A 3 18.55 44.59 -7.66
N SER A 4 17.91 44.15 -6.58
CA SER A 4 17.81 42.81 -6.05
C SER A 4 17.21 41.81 -7.05
N THR A 5 17.82 40.63 -7.10
CA THR A 5 17.21 39.30 -6.90
C THR A 5 15.92 38.94 -7.66
N LEU A 6 16.03 38.05 -8.65
CA LEU A 6 14.98 37.13 -9.12
C LEU A 6 15.68 35.83 -9.59
N ILE A 7 16.06 34.94 -8.66
CA ILE A 7 15.35 33.67 -8.38
C ILE A 7 14.97 32.92 -9.67
N GLY A 8 15.96 32.31 -10.31
CA GLY A 8 15.75 31.27 -11.31
C GLY A 8 15.56 29.91 -10.63
N VAL A 9 14.36 29.65 -10.08
CA VAL A 9 13.99 28.34 -9.52
C VAL A 9 12.66 27.92 -10.13
N VAL A 10 12.65 27.61 -11.43
CA VAL A 10 11.49 27.00 -12.10
C VAL A 10 12.01 25.99 -13.13
N ALA A 11 12.63 24.90 -12.68
CA ALA A 11 12.97 23.79 -13.58
C ALA A 11 12.84 22.39 -12.96
N LEU A 12 12.53 22.27 -11.66
CA LEU A 12 12.44 20.99 -10.95
C LEU A 12 11.03 20.38 -10.85
N GLY A 13 10.01 21.02 -11.43
CA GLY A 13 8.62 20.58 -11.28
C GLY A 13 8.16 19.44 -12.20
N LEU A 14 8.93 19.11 -13.25
CA LEU A 14 8.43 18.24 -14.34
C LEU A 14 8.88 16.77 -14.27
N MET A 15 9.71 16.38 -13.29
CA MET A 15 10.19 14.99 -13.17
C MET A 15 9.41 14.15 -12.14
N ALA A 16 8.48 14.73 -11.39
CA ALA A 16 7.66 14.00 -10.42
C ALA A 16 6.42 13.31 -11.03
N GLY A 17 6.10 13.57 -12.31
CA GLY A 17 4.84 13.14 -12.93
C GLY A 17 4.88 11.82 -13.72
N ALA A 18 6.06 11.24 -13.95
CA ALA A 18 6.20 10.12 -14.89
C ALA A 18 5.97 8.71 -14.29
N ALA A 19 5.56 8.61 -13.02
CA ALA A 19 5.36 7.32 -12.35
C ALA A 19 3.91 6.77 -12.40
N LEU A 20 2.94 7.47 -13.00
CA LEU A 20 1.51 7.18 -12.80
C LEU A 20 0.85 6.30 -13.89
N ALA A 21 1.62 5.55 -14.67
CA ALA A 21 1.08 4.73 -15.77
C ALA A 21 1.13 3.20 -15.55
N GLN A 22 1.56 2.71 -14.39
CA GLN A 22 1.15 1.36 -13.96
C GLN A 22 -0.24 1.49 -13.34
N GLY A 23 -1.23 0.81 -13.92
CA GLY A 23 -2.64 0.94 -13.52
C GLY A 23 -2.80 0.88 -12.00
N LYS A 24 -3.51 1.87 -11.45
CA LYS A 24 -3.69 2.02 -10.00
C LYS A 24 -4.12 0.70 -9.38
N MET A 25 -3.47 0.32 -8.29
CA MET A 25 -3.86 -0.85 -7.52
C MET A 25 -5.28 -0.66 -6.99
N ASP A 26 -6.16 -1.64 -7.23
CA ASP A 26 -7.49 -1.67 -6.63
C ASP A 26 -7.37 -2.17 -5.17
N CYS A 27 -7.20 -1.20 -4.26
CA CYS A 27 -6.99 -1.46 -2.84
C CYS A 27 -8.13 -2.26 -2.21
N GLY A 28 -9.37 -1.95 -2.60
CA GLY A 28 -10.57 -2.63 -2.10
C GLY A 28 -10.62 -4.09 -2.55
N LYS A 29 -10.35 -4.34 -3.84
CA LYS A 29 -10.28 -5.71 -4.38
C LYS A 29 -9.13 -6.52 -3.78
N ALA A 30 -7.96 -5.93 -3.59
CA ALA A 30 -6.82 -6.60 -2.97
C ALA A 30 -7.10 -6.97 -1.50
N TYR A 31 -7.63 -6.03 -0.71
CA TYR A 31 -7.98 -6.27 0.69
C TYR A 31 -9.08 -7.32 0.83
N LYS A 32 -10.16 -7.21 0.05
CA LYS A 32 -11.26 -8.19 0.05
C LYS A 32 -10.76 -9.57 -0.39
N GLY A 33 -9.99 -9.62 -1.48
CA GLY A 33 -9.45 -10.86 -2.02
C GLY A 33 -8.51 -11.59 -1.06
N PHE A 34 -7.76 -10.86 -0.21
CA PHE A 34 -6.98 -11.46 0.86
C PHE A 34 -7.87 -12.23 1.85
N TRP A 35 -8.94 -11.61 2.35
CA TRP A 35 -9.84 -12.25 3.31
C TRP A 35 -10.65 -13.39 2.70
N GLU A 36 -11.01 -13.29 1.41
CA GLU A 36 -11.74 -14.37 0.70
C GLU A 36 -10.89 -15.63 0.51
N LYS A 37 -9.55 -15.53 0.48
CA LYS A 37 -8.64 -16.69 0.43
C LYS A 37 -8.58 -17.46 1.75
N LEU A 38 -8.91 -16.82 2.87
CA LEU A 38 -9.00 -17.47 4.16
C LEU A 38 -10.33 -18.24 4.24
N ASP A 39 -10.28 -19.52 3.86
CA ASP A 39 -11.43 -20.39 4.06
C ASP A 39 -11.80 -20.49 5.55
N ARG A 40 -13.07 -20.84 5.82
CA ARG A 40 -13.62 -20.90 7.18
C ARG A 40 -12.86 -21.88 8.08
N GLU A 41 -12.29 -22.94 7.51
CA GLU A 41 -11.54 -23.95 8.28
C GLU A 41 -10.17 -23.44 8.72
N LYS A 42 -9.47 -22.70 7.86
CA LYS A 42 -8.23 -21.98 8.20
C LYS A 42 -8.50 -20.92 9.25
N TYR A 43 -9.56 -20.13 9.04
CA TYR A 43 -9.94 -19.09 10.00
C TYR A 43 -10.18 -19.65 11.41
N ALA A 44 -10.79 -20.83 11.52
CA ALA A 44 -11.03 -21.49 12.80
C ALA A 44 -9.76 -22.01 13.52
N LYS A 45 -8.65 -22.18 12.79
CA LYS A 45 -7.37 -22.69 13.33
C LYS A 45 -6.42 -21.56 13.77
N ILE A 46 -6.70 -20.32 13.37
CA ILE A 46 -5.88 -19.16 13.72
C ILE A 46 -6.21 -18.73 15.15
N SER A 47 -5.18 -18.57 16.00
CA SER A 47 -5.40 -18.03 17.34
C SER A 47 -5.86 -16.58 17.29
N ALA A 48 -6.59 -16.11 18.31
CA ALA A 48 -7.06 -14.73 18.36
C ALA A 48 -5.91 -13.70 18.23
N GLU A 49 -4.75 -13.99 18.80
CA GLU A 49 -3.56 -13.13 18.72
C GLU A 49 -2.94 -13.12 17.32
N GLN A 50 -2.85 -14.29 16.67
CA GLN A 50 -2.38 -14.37 15.29
C GLN A 50 -3.33 -13.63 14.35
N LEU A 51 -4.64 -13.81 14.52
CA LEU A 51 -5.66 -13.11 13.74
C LEU A 51 -5.53 -11.60 13.92
N ALA A 52 -5.34 -11.11 15.15
CA ALA A 52 -5.11 -9.68 15.39
C ALA A 52 -3.84 -9.16 14.70
N GLY A 53 -2.76 -9.96 14.65
CA GLY A 53 -1.55 -9.62 13.90
C GLY A 53 -1.79 -9.53 12.39
N ILE A 54 -2.50 -10.52 11.83
CA ILE A 54 -2.88 -10.57 10.42
C ILE A 54 -3.76 -9.37 10.05
N SER A 55 -4.80 -9.11 10.84
CA SER A 55 -5.72 -7.99 10.62
C SER A 55 -5.00 -6.65 10.60
N ARG A 56 -4.07 -6.41 11.53
CA ARG A 56 -3.27 -5.17 11.56
C ARG A 56 -2.41 -5.02 10.32
N LEU A 57 -1.79 -6.10 9.84
CA LEU A 57 -0.94 -6.06 8.66
C LEU A 57 -1.77 -5.86 7.38
N ALA A 58 -2.93 -6.51 7.26
CA ALA A 58 -3.86 -6.33 6.15
C ALA A 58 -4.41 -4.90 6.09
N LEU A 59 -4.74 -4.31 7.24
CA LEU A 59 -5.14 -2.90 7.33
C LEU A 59 -4.00 -1.97 6.92
N ARG A 60 -2.77 -2.21 7.40
CA ARG A 60 -1.61 -1.41 6.99
C ARG A 60 -1.37 -1.46 5.47
N ALA A 61 -1.51 -2.63 4.86
CA ALA A 61 -1.38 -2.79 3.41
C ALA A 61 -2.45 -2.00 2.65
N TYR A 62 -3.69 -2.03 3.16
CA TYR A 62 -4.80 -1.26 2.62
C TYR A 62 -4.57 0.25 2.77
N ASP A 63 -4.14 0.71 3.94
CA ASP A 63 -3.88 2.13 4.21
C ASP A 63 -2.74 2.68 3.35
N ALA A 64 -1.64 1.92 3.18
CA ALA A 64 -0.55 2.28 2.27
C ALA A 64 -1.05 2.43 0.83
N CYS A 65 -1.88 1.48 0.38
CA CYS A 65 -2.49 1.53 -0.95
C CYS A 65 -3.39 2.76 -1.12
N GLN A 66 -4.24 3.05 -0.13
CA GLN A 66 -5.13 4.21 -0.14
C GLN A 66 -4.37 5.54 -0.12
N ALA A 67 -3.19 5.57 0.51
CA ALA A 67 -2.27 6.70 0.51
C ALA A 67 -1.49 6.86 -0.81
N GLY A 68 -1.61 5.91 -1.75
CA GLY A 68 -0.89 5.89 -3.02
C GLY A 68 0.49 5.25 -2.96
N ASP A 69 0.89 4.68 -1.81
CA ASP A 69 2.11 3.89 -1.68
C ASP A 69 1.85 2.43 -2.11
N GLU A 70 1.74 2.23 -3.41
CA GLU A 70 1.46 0.92 -3.98
C GLU A 70 2.60 -0.08 -3.80
N GLN A 71 3.84 0.38 -3.68
CA GLN A 71 4.98 -0.51 -3.51
C GLN A 71 4.96 -1.13 -2.11
N ASP A 72 4.76 -0.33 -1.06
CA ASP A 72 4.62 -0.85 0.30
C ASP A 72 3.37 -1.74 0.40
N ALA A 73 2.25 -1.32 -0.18
CA ALA A 73 1.04 -2.13 -0.22
C ALA A 73 1.25 -3.52 -0.83
N ARG A 74 1.89 -3.60 -2.01
CA ARG A 74 2.21 -4.88 -2.67
C ARG A 74 3.10 -5.76 -1.80
N ALA A 75 4.16 -5.19 -1.22
CA ALA A 75 5.07 -5.94 -0.35
C ALA A 75 4.34 -6.51 0.89
N LEU A 76 3.44 -5.73 1.49
CA LEU A 76 2.66 -6.17 2.64
C LEU A 76 1.63 -7.25 2.28
N PHE A 77 0.90 -7.11 1.17
CA PHE A 77 -0.03 -8.14 0.69
C PHE A 77 0.69 -9.43 0.27
N GLU A 78 1.85 -9.34 -0.37
CA GLU A 78 2.67 -10.53 -0.66
C GLU A 78 3.15 -11.22 0.61
N ARG A 79 3.52 -10.45 1.64
CA ARG A 79 3.91 -10.99 2.95
C ARG A 79 2.74 -11.75 3.57
N LEU A 80 1.54 -11.20 3.50
CA LEU A 80 0.31 -11.86 3.97
C LEU A 80 0.03 -13.16 3.21
N ASP A 81 0.17 -13.16 1.89
CA ASP A 81 -0.02 -14.37 1.05
C ASP A 81 1.02 -15.47 1.35
N LYS A 82 2.21 -15.11 1.82
CA LYS A 82 3.28 -16.05 2.21
C LYS A 82 3.13 -16.60 3.62
N MET A 83 2.26 -16.01 4.46
CA MET A 83 2.00 -16.56 5.78
C MET A 83 1.22 -17.87 5.64
N LYS A 84 1.73 -18.91 6.30
CA LYS A 84 1.00 -20.17 6.45
C LYS A 84 0.18 -20.08 7.73
N PHE A 85 -1.13 -20.29 7.60
CA PHE A 85 -2.11 -20.27 8.69
C PHE A 85 -2.65 -21.68 8.93
#